data_AF-A0A9P5XEZ2-F1
#
_entry.id   AF-A0A9P5XEZ2-F1
#
_cell.length_a   1.000
_cell.length_b   1.000
_cell.length_c   1.000
_cell.angle_alpha   90.00
_cell.angle_beta   90.00
_cell.angle_gamma   90.00
#
_symmetry.space_group_name_H-M   'P 1'
#
loop_
_entity.id
_entity.type
_entity.pdbx_description
1 polymer ?
#
loop_
_entity_poly.entity_id
_entity_poly.type
_entity_poly.pdbx_seq_one_letter_code
_entity_poly.pdbx_strand_id
1 'polypeptide(L)'
;MSSYEYEEIQAGDIVAVRHGTRGRQEGLVIGSHVDYSGRQIIEVQLEGEVYNAWYPTVTRVKRVVSYHRPTPRARTTVERRIYW
;
A
#
# COMPACT_ATOMS: atom_id res chain seq x y z
N MET A 1 23.04 -8.32 10.17
CA MET A 1 22.60 -8.31 8.76
C MET A 1 21.16 -7.81 8.76
N SER A 2 20.92 -6.61 8.24
CA SER A 2 19.56 -6.10 8.09
C SER A 2 18.87 -6.97 7.06
N SER A 3 18.02 -7.88 7.54
CA SER A 3 16.99 -8.50 6.70
C SER A 3 16.08 -7.36 6.27
N TYR A 4 16.39 -6.75 5.14
CA TYR A 4 15.34 -6.21 4.29
C TYR A 4 14.51 -7.43 3.92
N GLU A 5 13.60 -7.84 4.82
CA GLU A 5 12.46 -8.64 4.43
C GLU A 5 11.91 -7.89 3.23
N TYR A 6 12.04 -8.48 2.06
CA TYR A 6 11.14 -8.22 0.97
C TYR A 6 9.79 -8.61 1.53
N GLU A 7 9.18 -7.70 2.29
CA GLU A 7 7.79 -7.74 2.65
C GLU A 7 7.08 -7.99 1.33
N GLU A 8 6.62 -9.23 1.17
CA GLU A 8 6.08 -9.74 -0.07
C GLU A 8 5.04 -8.74 -0.54
N ILE A 9 5.28 -8.16 -1.73
CA ILE A 9 4.50 -7.04 -2.22
C ILE A 9 3.13 -7.61 -2.59
N GLN A 10 2.10 -7.20 -1.86
CA GLN A 10 0.76 -7.72 -2.05
C GLN A 10 -0.11 -6.72 -2.81
N ALA A 11 -1.14 -7.26 -3.46
CA ALA A 11 -2.18 -6.42 -4.06
C ALA A 11 -2.81 -5.52 -2.98
N GLY A 12 -2.94 -4.23 -3.30
CA GLY A 12 -3.40 -3.20 -2.37
C GLY A 12 -2.29 -2.34 -1.76
N ASP A 13 -1.02 -2.72 -1.91
CA ASP A 13 0.10 -1.90 -1.43
C ASP A 13 0.31 -0.67 -2.33
N ILE A 14 0.77 0.44 -1.75
CA ILE A 14 1.16 1.62 -2.51
C ILE A 14 2.67 1.59 -2.71
N VAL A 15 3.13 1.62 -3.95
CA VAL A 15 4.53 1.55 -4.32
C VAL A 15 4.99 2.81 -5.03
N ALA A 16 6.23 3.22 -4.77
CA ALA A 16 6.89 4.26 -5.53
C ALA A 16 7.67 3.64 -6.69
N VAL A 17 7.17 3.86 -7.90
CA VAL A 17 7.76 3.41 -9.16
C VAL A 17 8.55 4.56 -9.78
N ARG A 18 9.78 4.29 -10.20
CA ARG A 18 10.56 5.22 -11.01
C ARG A 18 10.17 5.02 -12.47
N HIS A 19 9.28 5.88 -12.96
CA HIS A 19 8.89 5.93 -14.35
C HIS A 19 9.89 6.80 -15.14
N GLY A 20 10.38 6.28 -16.27
CA GLY A 20 11.52 6.90 -16.99
C GLY A 20 11.29 8.36 -17.35
N THR A 21 10.10 8.70 -17.85
CA THR A 21 9.78 10.05 -18.37
C THR A 21 9.19 10.97 -17.30
N ARG A 22 8.49 10.43 -16.30
CA ARG A 22 7.77 11.20 -15.26
C ARG A 22 8.46 11.20 -13.89
N GLY A 23 9.60 10.51 -13.76
CA GLY A 23 10.33 10.41 -12.51
C GLY A 23 9.68 9.46 -11.51
N ARG A 24 9.74 9.80 -10.22
CA ARG A 24 9.19 8.95 -9.14
C ARG A 24 7.70 9.22 -8.99
N GLN A 25 6.87 8.23 -9.27
CA GLN A 25 5.43 8.26 -9.07
C GLN A 25 4.99 7.21 -8.05
N GLU A 26 3.89 7.47 -7.37
CA GLU A 26 3.23 6.51 -6.50
C GLU A 26 2.12 5.81 -7.27
N GLY A 27 2.01 4.50 -7.10
CA GLY A 27 1.00 3.68 -7.75
C GLY A 27 0.49 2.57 -6.86
N LEU A 28 -0.71 2.10 -7.15
CA LEU A 28 -1.37 1.03 -6.41
C LEU A 28 -0.99 -0.31 -7.02
N VAL A 29 -0.55 -1.26 -6.21
CA VAL A 29 -0.32 -2.63 -6.66
C VAL A 29 -1.67 -3.32 -6.89
N ILE A 30 -1.91 -3.76 -8.12
CA ILE A 30 -3.10 -4.53 -8.50
C ILE A 30 -2.82 -6.03 -8.39
N GLY A 31 -1.59 -6.44 -8.74
CA GLY A 31 -1.23 -7.85 -8.78
C GLY A 31 0.27 -8.06 -8.88
N SER A 32 0.66 -9.32 -8.85
CA SER A 32 2.01 -9.74 -9.19
C SER A 32 1.96 -11.09 -9.91
N HIS A 33 2.88 -11.28 -10.85
CA HIS A 33 3.03 -12.53 -11.58
C HIS A 33 4.52 -12.79 -11.82
N VAL A 34 4.86 -14.03 -12.17
CA VAL A 34 6.24 -14.42 -12.46
C VAL A 34 6.41 -14.58 -13.97
N ASP A 35 7.44 -13.97 -14.54
CA ASP A 35 7.75 -14.11 -15.96
C ASP A 35 8.39 -15.47 -16.29
N TYR A 36 8.55 -15.76 -17.58
CA TYR A 36 9.19 -17.01 -18.05
C TYR A 36 10.64 -17.17 -17.57
N SER A 37 11.28 -16.09 -17.13
CA SER A 37 12.65 -16.07 -16.60
C SER A 37 12.70 -16.15 -15.07
N GLY A 38 11.55 -16.39 -14.41
CA GLY A 38 11.47 -16.50 -12.94
C GLY A 38 11.54 -15.16 -12.20
N ARG A 39 11.41 -14.03 -12.88
CA ARG A 39 11.38 -12.70 -12.25
C ARG A 39 9.96 -12.35 -11.83
N GLN A 40 9.82 -11.82 -10.62
CA GLN A 40 8.56 -11.28 -10.14
C GLN A 40 8.29 -9.92 -10.79
N ILE A 41 7.20 -9.83 -11.52
CA ILE A 41 6.64 -8.62 -12.11
C ILE A 41 5.46 -8.17 -11.25
N ILE A 42 5.42 -6.88 -10.94
CA ILE A 42 4.39 -6.25 -10.15
C ILE A 42 3.55 -5.37 -11.07
N GLU A 43 2.24 -5.57 -11.04
CA GLU A 43 1.29 -4.77 -11.78
C GLU A 43 0.87 -3.59 -10.92
N VAL A 44 1.14 -2.38 -11.41
CA VAL A 44 0.93 -1.14 -10.68
C VAL A 44 0.02 -0.23 -11.49
N GLN A 45 -1.05 0.27 -10.89
CA GLN A 45 -1.89 1.29 -11.47
C GLN A 45 -1.27 2.68 -11.26
N LEU A 46 -1.06 3.39 -12.37
CA LEU A 46 -0.61 4.78 -12.40
C LEU A 46 -1.58 5.58 -13.26
N GLU A 47 -2.19 6.63 -12.69
CA GLU A 47 -3.06 7.58 -13.43
C GLU A 47 -4.16 6.93 -14.28
N GLY A 48 -4.65 5.75 -13.90
CA GLY A 48 -5.71 5.02 -14.60
C GLY A 48 -5.23 3.94 -15.57
N GLU A 49 -3.92 3.85 -15.84
CA GLU A 49 -3.31 2.81 -16.67
C GLU A 49 -2.55 1.78 -15.80
N VAL A 50 -2.45 0.54 -16.28
CA VAL A 50 -1.75 -0.55 -15.59
C VAL A 50 -0.37 -0.72 -16.19
N TYR A 51 0.65 -0.69 -15.34
CA TYR A 51 2.05 -0.80 -15.70
C TYR A 51 2.70 -2.00 -15.03
N ASN A 52 3.58 -2.67 -15.77
CA ASN A 52 4.43 -3.73 -15.25
C ASN A 52 5.72 -3.13 -14.71
N ALA A 53 5.95 -3.27 -13.41
CA ALA A 53 7.13 -2.80 -12.74
C ALA A 53 7.92 -3.98 -12.15
N TRP A 54 9.23 -3.92 -12.27
CA TRP A 54 10.15 -4.94 -11.71
C TRP A 54 11.35 -4.24 -11.10
N TYR A 55 12.10 -4.92 -10.24
CA TYR A 55 13.32 -4.35 -9.68
C TYR A 55 14.33 -4.00 -10.80
N PRO A 56 14.97 -2.81 -10.82
CA PRO A 56 15.05 -1.79 -9.77
C PRO A 56 14.07 -0.61 -9.92
N THR A 57 13.11 -0.70 -10.84
CA THR A 57 12.16 0.40 -11.08
C THR A 57 11.21 0.62 -9.89
N VAL A 58 10.95 -0.42 -9.09
CA VAL A 58 10.24 -0.33 -7.81
C VAL A 58 11.25 -0.11 -6.70
N THR A 59 11.18 1.04 -6.02
CA THR A 59 12.21 1.47 -5.05
C THR A 59 11.70 1.60 -3.62
N ARG A 60 10.41 1.81 -3.41
CA ARG A 60 9.83 1.94 -2.07
C ARG A 60 8.42 1.39 -2.03
N VAL A 61 8.20 0.39 -1.20
CA VAL A 61 6.87 -0.13 -0.87
C VAL A 61 6.42 0.62 0.38
N LYS A 62 5.24 1.22 0.34
CA LYS A 62 4.60 1.85 1.49
C LYS A 62 3.22 1.22 1.66
N ARG A 63 3.08 0.36 2.66
CA ARG A 63 1.76 -0.12 3.10
C ARG A 63 0.99 1.05 3.69
N VAL A 64 0.08 1.63 2.92
CA VAL A 64 -0.86 2.64 3.44
C VAL A 64 -2.07 1.91 4.00
N VAL A 65 -1.92 1.34 5.19
CA VAL A 65 -3.08 0.84 5.95
C VAL A 65 -3.78 2.06 6.54
N SER A 66 -4.72 2.66 5.80
CA SER A 66 -5.65 3.64 6.37
C SER A 66 -6.93 2.96 6.84
N TYR A 67 -6.80 2.03 7.79
CA TYR A 67 -7.86 1.84 8.77
C TYR A 67 -7.43 2.58 10.03
N HIS A 68 -7.79 3.85 10.11
CA HIS A 68 -8.06 4.43 11.41
C HIS A 68 -9.17 3.54 11.99
N ARG A 69 -8.83 2.56 12.83
CA ARG A 69 -9.84 1.95 13.69
C ARG A 69 -10.49 3.14 14.39
N PRO A 70 -11.82 3.35 14.29
CA PRO A 70 -12.45 4.30 15.17
C PRO A 70 -12.11 3.80 16.57
N THR A 71 -11.22 4.52 17.28
CA THR A 71 -11.04 4.30 18.71
C THR A 71 -12.44 4.43 19.29
N PRO A 72 -13.05 3.37 19.86
CA PRO A 72 -14.36 3.51 20.45
C PRO A 72 -14.21 4.58 21.52
N ARG A 73 -14.84 5.74 21.30
CA ARG A 73 -14.90 6.79 22.32
C ARG A 73 -15.36 6.10 23.59
N ALA A 74 -14.55 6.23 24.66
CA ALA A 74 -14.90 5.74 25.97
C ALA A 74 -16.36 6.13 26.24
N ARG A 75 -17.20 5.14 26.54
CA ARG A 75 -18.63 5.32 26.76
C ARG A 75 -18.82 6.46 27.77
N THR A 76 -19.30 7.61 27.31
CA THR A 76 -19.74 8.67 28.21
C THR A 76 -21.03 8.18 28.85
N THR A 77 -20.95 7.69 30.09
CA THR A 77 -22.14 7.40 30.89
C THR A 77 -22.80 8.74 31.18
N VAL A 78 -23.90 9.04 30.49
CA VAL A 78 -24.70 10.23 30.78
C VAL A 78 -25.54 9.91 32.02
N GLU A 79 -25.10 10.38 33.19
CA GLU A 79 -25.93 10.34 34.40
C GLU A 79 -27.05 11.37 34.29
N ARG A 80 -28.29 10.89 34.24
CA ARG A 80 -29.49 11.73 34.17
C ARG A 80 -30.06 11.84 35.58
N ARG A 81 -29.83 12.95 36.29
CA ARG A 81 -30.49 13.24 37.57
C ARG A 81 -31.81 13.94 37.30
N ILE A 82 -32.90 13.31 37.72
CA ILE A 82 -34.25 13.86 37.71
C ILE A 82 -34.52 14.41 39.11
N TYR A 83 -34.78 15.71 39.21
CA TYR A 83 -35.32 16.33 40.40
C TYR A 83 -36.82 16.50 40.18
N TRP A 84 -37.62 15.89 41.06
CA TRP A 84 -39.05 16.12 41.17
C TRP A 84 -39.32 17.40 41.96
#